data_AF-A0A9W4D6Q8-F1
#
_entry.id   AF-A0A9W4D6Q8-F1
#
_cell.length_a   1.000
_cell.length_b   1.000
_cell.length_c   1.000
_cell.angle_alpha   90.00
_cell.angle_beta   90.00
_cell.angle_gamma   90.00
#
_symmetry.space_group_name_H-M   'P 1'
#
loop_
_entity.id
_entity.type
_entity.pdbx_description
1 polymer ?
#
loop_
_entity_poly.entity_id
_entity_poly.type
_entity_poly.pdbx_seq_one_letter_code
_entity_poly.pdbx_strand_id
1 'polypeptide(L)'
;MSDPSIPVPDSNFSLPRYILGFILIGLAWGFTTPFIRRAARTHKPPPHPILDTPKVKNSRVKSSIYKSFFGVVDLLKNPKYAIPLVINLTGSIWFFLLIGQAELSLTIPITNSLAFLFTVLGDWYVDGKIISKSTWAGMALSLAGIIICVQSKSK
;
A
#
# COMPACT_ATOMS: atom_id res chain seq x y z
N MET A 1 -16.74 -13.94 42.88
CA MET A 1 -15.60 -13.61 42.00
C MET A 1 -16.18 -12.81 40.86
N SER A 2 -16.16 -11.49 40.96
CA SER A 2 -16.71 -10.57 39.97
C SER A 2 -15.69 -10.43 38.86
N ASP A 3 -16.05 -10.90 37.67
CA ASP A 3 -15.28 -10.72 36.45
C ASP A 3 -15.11 -9.21 36.20
N PRO A 4 -13.90 -8.65 36.07
CA PRO A 4 -13.75 -7.25 35.72
C PRO A 4 -14.23 -7.11 34.28
N SER A 5 -15.46 -6.61 34.13
CA SER A 5 -16.03 -6.22 32.85
C SER A 5 -15.05 -5.25 32.18
N ILE A 6 -14.28 -5.75 31.22
CA ILE A 6 -13.46 -4.91 30.35
C ILE A 6 -14.43 -3.89 29.75
N PRO A 7 -14.16 -2.58 29.87
CA PRO A 7 -15.00 -1.58 29.25
C PRO A 7 -14.97 -1.86 27.75
N VAL A 8 -16.11 -2.31 27.21
CA VAL A 8 -16.31 -2.38 25.77
C VAL A 8 -16.23 -0.92 25.30
N PRO A 9 -15.23 -0.53 24.49
CA PRO A 9 -15.12 0.84 24.03
C PRO A 9 -16.43 1.20 23.31
N ASP A 10 -17.06 2.31 23.68
CA ASP A 10 -18.27 2.80 23.03
C ASP A 10 -18.04 2.89 21.52
N SER A 11 -18.59 1.92 20.78
CA SER A 11 -18.39 1.71 19.35
C SER A 11 -19.21 2.69 18.50
N ASN A 12 -19.27 3.95 18.91
CA ASN A 12 -19.89 5.05 18.17
C ASN A 12 -18.99 5.53 17.02
N PHE A 13 -18.40 4.61 16.26
CA PHE A 13 -17.79 4.94 14.98
C PHE A 13 -18.91 4.98 13.93
N SER A 14 -19.45 6.17 13.67
CA SER A 14 -20.49 6.39 12.67
C SER A 14 -20.04 5.90 11.29
N LEU A 15 -20.94 5.29 10.49
CA LEU A 15 -20.72 4.78 9.13
C LEU A 15 -19.78 5.65 8.25
N PRO A 16 -19.86 7.00 8.23
CA PRO A 16 -18.95 7.84 7.45
C PRO A 16 -17.48 7.65 7.80
N ARG A 17 -17.16 7.36 9.07
CA ARG A 17 -15.79 7.16 9.53
C ARG A 17 -15.21 5.83 9.05
N TYR A 18 -16.04 4.79 8.94
CA TYR A 18 -15.63 3.53 8.31
C TYR A 18 -15.33 3.73 6.82
N ILE A 19 -16.22 4.42 6.11
CA ILE A 19 -16.02 4.75 4.68
C ILE A 19 -14.71 5.54 4.51
N LEU A 20 -14.48 6.56 5.34
CA LEU A 20 -13.24 7.33 5.33
C LEU A 20 -12.03 6.43 5.60
N GLY A 21 -12.11 5.53 6.58
CA GLY A 21 -11.05 4.57 6.89
C GLY A 21 -10.71 3.66 5.70
N PHE A 22 -11.72 3.10 5.03
CA PHE A 22 -11.51 2.33 3.81
C PHE A 22 -10.83 3.14 2.71
N ILE A 23 -11.31 4.37 2.46
CA ILE A 23 -10.72 5.30 1.48
C ILE A 23 -9.26 5.60 1.81
N LEU A 24 -8.93 5.88 3.09
CA LEU A 24 -7.56 6.15 3.52
C LEU A 24 -6.64 4.95 3.32
N ILE A 25 -7.09 3.73 3.65
CA ILE A 25 -6.34 2.49 3.39
C ILE A 25 -6.10 2.33 1.88
N GLY A 26 -7.16 2.48 1.07
CA GLY A 26 -7.08 2.37 -0.38
C GLY A 26 -6.13 3.40 -1.00
N LEU A 27 -6.14 4.65 -0.53
CA LEU A 27 -5.20 5.68 -0.95
C LEU A 27 -3.77 5.35 -0.53
N ALA A 28 -3.58 4.99 0.74
CA ALA A 28 -2.27 4.67 1.29
C ALA A 28 -1.63 3.51 0.54
N TRP A 29 -2.34 2.40 0.32
CA TRP A 29 -1.80 1.24 -0.37
C TRP A 29 -1.82 1.38 -1.89
N GLY A 30 -2.95 1.78 -2.45
CA GLY A 30 -3.16 1.82 -3.90
C GLY A 30 -2.48 3.01 -4.55
N PHE A 31 -2.82 4.22 -4.12
CA PHE A 31 -2.40 5.44 -4.82
C PHE A 31 -0.88 5.69 -4.73
N THR A 32 -0.24 5.30 -3.63
CA THR A 32 1.21 5.47 -3.46
C THR A 32 2.04 4.47 -4.28
N THR A 33 1.49 3.30 -4.60
CA THR A 33 2.20 2.20 -5.29
C THR A 33 2.79 2.63 -6.65
N PRO A 34 2.06 3.33 -7.53
CA PRO A 34 2.60 3.91 -8.75
C PRO A 34 3.80 4.85 -8.54
N PHE A 35 3.77 5.68 -7.51
CA PHE A 35 4.88 6.59 -7.17
C PHE A 35 6.11 5.81 -6.71
N ILE A 36 5.93 4.83 -5.82
CA ILE A 36 6.99 3.92 -5.35
C ILE A 36 7.65 3.24 -6.56
N ARG A 37 6.84 2.68 -7.47
CA ARG A 37 7.30 1.99 -8.68
C ARG A 37 8.07 2.92 -9.61
N ARG A 38 7.58 4.14 -9.84
CA ARG A 38 8.27 5.13 -10.67
C ARG A 38 9.57 5.61 -10.03
N ALA A 39 9.57 5.88 -8.73
CA ALA A 39 10.76 6.29 -8.00
C ALA A 39 11.84 5.20 -8.04
N ALA A 40 11.47 3.93 -7.87
CA ALA A 40 12.38 2.79 -7.99
C ALA A 40 12.98 2.66 -9.40
N ARG A 41 12.17 2.84 -10.46
CA ARG A 41 12.64 2.76 -11.87
C ARG A 41 13.55 3.91 -12.28
N THR A 42 13.31 5.10 -11.74
CA THR A 42 14.07 6.31 -12.10
C THR A 42 15.28 6.55 -11.19
N HIS A 43 15.42 5.78 -10.12
CA HIS A 43 16.54 5.88 -9.21
C HIS A 43 17.83 5.36 -9.86
N LYS A 44 18.85 6.22 -9.92
CA LYS A 44 20.20 5.88 -10.34
C LYS A 44 21.08 5.85 -9.09
N PRO A 45 21.43 4.67 -8.55
CA PRO A 45 22.21 4.61 -7.32
C PRO A 45 23.63 5.19 -7.55
N PRO A 46 24.16 5.99 -6.61
CA PRO A 46 25.51 6.51 -6.68
C PRO A 46 26.55 5.39 -6.67
N PRO A 47 27.72 5.57 -7.32
CA PRO A 47 28.80 4.60 -7.28
C PRO A 47 29.37 4.51 -5.85
N HIS A 48 29.42 3.28 -5.29
CA HIS A 48 30.00 3.01 -3.98
C HIS A 48 31.41 2.41 -4.10
N PRO A 49 32.47 3.11 -3.64
CA PRO A 49 33.86 2.63 -3.75
C PRO A 49 34.12 1.26 -3.09
N ILE A 50 33.31 0.90 -2.09
CA ILE A 50 33.40 -0.38 -1.37
C ILE A 50 33.04 -1.57 -2.27
N LEU A 51 32.20 -1.35 -3.29
CA LEU A 51 31.83 -2.37 -4.28
C LEU A 51 32.96 -2.66 -5.28
N ASP A 52 33.86 -1.70 -5.49
CA ASP A 52 35.01 -1.81 -6.38
C ASP A 52 36.24 -2.45 -5.72
N THR A 53 36.18 -2.68 -4.40
CA THR A 53 37.26 -3.31 -3.65
C THR A 53 37.44 -4.77 -4.11
N PRO A 54 38.68 -5.23 -4.40
CA PRO A 54 38.94 -6.56 -4.96
C PRO A 54 38.43 -7.70 -4.07
N LYS A 55 38.38 -7.51 -2.74
CA LYS A 55 37.83 -8.48 -1.78
C LYS A 55 36.33 -8.74 -1.96
N VAL A 56 35.57 -7.74 -2.42
CA VAL A 56 34.12 -7.83 -2.66
C VAL A 56 33.86 -8.30 -4.09
N LYS A 57 34.65 -7.80 -5.06
CA LYS A 57 34.53 -8.19 -6.48
C LYS A 57 34.88 -9.66 -6.73
N ASN A 58 35.82 -10.22 -5.97
CA ASN A 58 36.25 -11.61 -6.11
C ASN A 58 35.22 -12.63 -5.58
N SER A 59 34.18 -12.19 -4.86
CA SER A 59 33.14 -13.08 -4.33
C SER A 59 31.76 -12.65 -4.83
N ARG A 60 31.13 -13.47 -5.68
CA ARG A 60 29.77 -13.21 -6.20
C ARG A 60 28.75 -12.99 -5.08
N VAL A 61 28.85 -13.76 -4.00
CA VAL A 61 27.92 -13.67 -2.86
C VAL A 61 28.07 -12.35 -2.15
N LYS A 62 29.30 -11.97 -1.77
CA LYS A 62 29.55 -10.68 -1.09
C LYS A 62 29.17 -9.51 -2.00
N SER A 63 29.57 -9.54 -3.26
CA SER A 63 29.20 -8.50 -4.23
C SER A 63 27.67 -8.36 -4.35
N SER A 64 26.92 -9.46 -4.39
CA SER A 64 25.46 -9.44 -4.45
C SER A 64 24.83 -8.83 -3.19
N ILE A 65 25.29 -9.23 -2.00
CA ILE A 65 24.78 -8.72 -0.72
C ILE A 65 25.07 -7.22 -0.59
N TYR A 66 26.31 -6.79 -0.80
CA TYR A 66 26.67 -5.37 -0.67
C TYR A 66 25.95 -4.52 -1.72
N LYS A 67 25.84 -4.97 -2.98
CA LYS A 67 25.06 -4.25 -4.01
C LYS A 67 23.61 -4.09 -3.62
N SER A 68 22.99 -5.15 -3.09
CA SER A 68 21.59 -5.13 -2.66
C SER A 68 21.40 -4.19 -1.46
N PHE A 69 22.29 -4.27 -0.47
CA PHE A 69 22.25 -3.42 0.72
C PHE A 69 22.39 -1.93 0.37
N PHE A 70 23.43 -1.57 -0.38
CA PHE A 70 23.63 -0.19 -0.80
C PHE A 70 22.50 0.30 -1.70
N GLY A 71 22.02 -0.54 -2.62
CA GLY A 71 20.86 -0.21 -3.46
C GLY A 71 19.59 0.08 -2.66
N VAL A 72 19.29 -0.71 -1.62
CA VAL A 72 18.15 -0.46 -0.73
C VAL A 72 18.34 0.82 0.07
N VAL A 73 19.52 1.02 0.66
CA VAL A 73 19.81 2.22 1.48
C VAL A 73 19.71 3.50 0.64
N ASP A 74 20.27 3.50 -0.57
CA ASP A 74 20.22 4.67 -1.46
C ASP A 74 18.80 4.95 -1.95
N LEU A 75 18.02 3.90 -2.21
CA LEU A 75 16.62 4.05 -2.59
C LEU A 75 15.78 4.60 -1.43
N LEU A 76 16.02 4.14 -0.20
CA LEU A 76 15.35 4.67 1.00
C LEU A 76 15.77 6.10 1.33
N LYS A 77 16.99 6.52 0.97
CA LYS A 77 17.43 7.92 1.09
C LYS A 77 16.76 8.84 0.08
N ASN A 78 16.21 8.32 -1.01
CA ASN A 78 15.53 9.13 -2.01
C ASN A 78 14.15 9.57 -1.50
N PRO A 79 13.89 10.87 -1.27
CA PRO A 79 12.61 11.33 -0.74
C PRO A 79 11.43 11.00 -1.67
N LYS A 80 11.67 10.91 -2.99
CA LYS A 80 10.64 10.52 -3.96
C LYS A 80 10.17 9.07 -3.78
N TYR A 81 10.96 8.23 -3.11
CA TYR A 81 10.61 6.85 -2.75
C TYR A 81 10.15 6.75 -1.30
N ALA A 82 10.87 7.38 -0.37
CA ALA A 82 10.62 7.30 1.06
C ALA A 82 9.26 7.89 1.46
N ILE A 83 8.86 9.04 0.91
CA ILE A 83 7.59 9.69 1.27
C ILE A 83 6.40 8.79 0.90
N PRO A 84 6.26 8.32 -0.37
CA PRO A 84 5.20 7.37 -0.71
C PRO A 84 5.25 6.07 0.12
N LEU A 85 6.45 5.56 0.43
CA LEU A 85 6.61 4.35 1.23
C LEU A 85 6.10 4.52 2.66
N VAL A 86 6.41 5.64 3.32
CA VAL A 86 5.92 5.94 4.67
C VAL A 86 4.40 6.02 4.66
N ILE A 87 3.81 6.74 3.70
CA ILE A 87 2.35 6.81 3.55
C ILE A 87 1.77 5.40 3.32
N ASN A 88 2.39 4.59 2.46
CA ASN A 88 1.97 3.20 2.23
C ASN A 88 1.94 2.38 3.52
N LEU A 89 2.98 2.50 4.35
CA LEU A 89 3.07 1.80 5.62
C LEU A 89 2.03 2.30 6.64
N THR A 90 1.67 3.58 6.62
CA THR A 90 0.57 4.09 7.47
C THR A 90 -0.77 3.43 7.15
N GLY A 91 -0.98 2.96 5.91
CA GLY A 91 -2.17 2.20 5.53
C GLY A 91 -2.38 0.95 6.39
N SER A 92 -1.29 0.29 6.81
CA SER A 92 -1.36 -0.88 7.68
C SER A 92 -1.88 -0.53 9.08
N ILE A 93 -1.55 0.65 9.61
CA ILE A 93 -2.06 1.11 10.92
C ILE A 93 -3.58 1.26 10.84
N TRP A 94 -4.08 1.95 9.81
CA TRP A 94 -5.52 2.11 9.58
C TRP A 94 -6.23 0.77 9.37
N PHE A 95 -5.60 -0.14 8.63
CA PHE A 95 -6.13 -1.49 8.40
C PHE A 95 -6.27 -2.29 9.71
N PHE A 96 -5.26 -2.26 10.57
CA PHE A 96 -5.34 -2.92 11.88
C PHE A 96 -6.44 -2.33 12.76
N LEU A 97 -6.61 -1.01 12.76
CA LEU A 97 -7.69 -0.36 13.50
C LEU A 97 -9.08 -0.74 12.95
N LEU A 98 -9.22 -0.88 11.63
CA LEU A 98 -10.50 -1.25 11.02
C LEU A 98 -10.86 -2.72 11.26
N ILE A 99 -9.90 -3.65 11.20
CA ILE A 99 -10.17 -5.08 11.47
C ILE A 99 -10.66 -5.30 12.92
N GLY A 100 -10.18 -4.52 13.88
CA GLY A 100 -10.64 -4.60 15.26
C GLY A 100 -12.09 -4.15 15.48
N GLN A 101 -12.74 -3.59 14.45
CA GLN A 101 -14.04 -2.94 14.55
C GLN A 101 -15.05 -3.46 13.48
N ALA A 102 -14.56 -3.89 12.32
CA ALA A 102 -15.34 -4.42 11.21
C ALA A 102 -15.02 -5.90 10.95
N GLU A 103 -16.00 -6.65 10.45
CA GLU A 103 -15.83 -8.07 10.13
C GLU A 103 -14.69 -8.29 9.12
N LEU A 104 -13.76 -9.18 9.47
CA LEU A 104 -12.56 -9.50 8.69
C LEU A 104 -12.90 -9.96 7.27
N SER A 105 -13.99 -10.72 7.11
CA SER A 105 -14.49 -11.22 5.84
C SER A 105 -14.92 -10.14 4.86
N LEU A 106 -15.32 -8.96 5.35
CA LEU A 106 -15.78 -7.83 4.53
C LEU A 106 -14.64 -6.83 4.28
N THR A 107 -13.82 -6.59 5.31
CA THR A 107 -12.76 -5.59 5.26
C THR A 107 -11.69 -5.94 4.21
N ILE A 108 -11.31 -7.21 4.11
CA ILE A 108 -10.26 -7.64 3.17
C ILE A 108 -10.70 -7.45 1.69
N PRO A 109 -11.88 -7.93 1.24
CA PRO A 109 -12.32 -7.69 -0.13
C PRO A 109 -12.44 -6.21 -0.48
N ILE A 110 -13.06 -5.40 0.40
CA ILE A 110 -13.25 -3.96 0.14
C ILE A 110 -11.91 -3.24 0.00
N THR A 111 -10.99 -3.43 0.96
CA THR A 111 -9.67 -2.78 0.94
C THR A 111 -8.86 -3.18 -0.29
N ASN A 112 -8.87 -4.46 -0.69
CA ASN A 112 -8.17 -4.93 -1.87
C ASN A 112 -8.73 -4.31 -3.17
N SER A 113 -10.05 -4.31 -3.32
CA SER A 113 -10.72 -3.66 -4.46
C SER A 113 -10.46 -2.16 -4.54
N LEU A 114 -10.44 -1.48 -3.39
CA LEU A 114 -10.17 -0.05 -3.33
C LEU A 114 -8.71 0.29 -3.59
N ALA A 115 -7.78 -0.53 -3.09
CA ALA A 115 -6.36 -0.42 -3.41
C ALA A 115 -6.11 -0.60 -4.92
N PHE A 116 -6.79 -1.56 -5.56
CA PHE A 116 -6.73 -1.71 -7.01
C PHE A 116 -7.24 -0.45 -7.73
N LEU A 117 -8.40 0.06 -7.35
CA LEU A 117 -8.98 1.26 -7.96
C LEU A 117 -8.02 2.46 -7.85
N PHE A 118 -7.50 2.72 -6.65
CA PHE A 118 -6.56 3.81 -6.43
C PHE A 118 -5.20 3.60 -7.11
N THR A 119 -4.76 2.35 -7.29
CA THR A 119 -3.57 2.04 -8.09
C THR A 119 -3.75 2.45 -9.54
N VAL A 120 -4.92 2.16 -10.13
CA VAL A 120 -5.23 2.56 -11.51
C VAL A 120 -5.28 4.09 -11.63
N LEU A 121 -5.93 4.76 -10.67
CA LEU A 121 -5.97 6.22 -10.63
C LEU A 121 -4.59 6.84 -10.49
N GLY A 122 -3.74 6.28 -9.63
CA GLY A 122 -2.35 6.70 -9.48
C GLY A 122 -1.51 6.44 -10.72
N ASP A 123 -1.72 5.33 -11.42
CA ASP A 123 -1.03 5.03 -12.68
C ASP A 123 -1.40 5.99 -13.81
N TRP A 124 -2.67 6.37 -13.88
CA TRP A 124 -3.13 7.42 -14.77
C TRP A 124 -2.53 8.78 -14.40
N TYR A 125 -2.52 9.14 -13.11
CA TYR A 125 -2.00 10.43 -12.63
C TYR A 125 -0.48 10.56 -12.78
N VAL A 126 0.29 9.52 -12.42
CA VAL A 126 1.75 9.56 -12.36
C VAL A 126 2.37 9.32 -13.73
N ASP A 127 1.92 8.28 -14.44
CA ASP A 127 2.52 7.84 -15.69
C ASP A 127 1.75 8.32 -16.93
N GLY A 128 0.63 9.03 -16.76
CA GLY A 128 -0.19 9.52 -17.88
C GLY A 128 -0.75 8.38 -18.74
N LYS A 129 -0.82 7.15 -18.21
CA LYS A 129 -1.20 5.98 -19.00
C LYS A 129 -2.66 6.09 -19.43
N ILE A 130 -2.89 5.99 -20.73
CA ILE A 130 -4.24 5.91 -21.30
C ILE A 130 -4.87 4.62 -20.78
N ILE A 131 -5.98 4.75 -20.07
CA ILE A 131 -6.69 3.62 -19.47
C ILE A 131 -7.27 2.78 -20.61
N SER A 132 -6.80 1.53 -20.73
CA SER A 132 -7.28 0.61 -21.74
C SER A 132 -8.72 0.16 -21.47
N LYS A 133 -9.41 -0.35 -22.50
CA LYS A 133 -10.78 -0.89 -22.35
C LYS A 133 -10.84 -2.04 -21.34
N SER A 134 -9.79 -2.86 -21.23
CA SER A 134 -9.71 -3.94 -20.25
C SER A 134 -9.52 -3.43 -18.81
N THR A 135 -8.74 -2.35 -18.62
CA THR A 135 -8.62 -1.71 -17.31
C THR A 135 -9.93 -1.08 -16.86
N TRP A 136 -10.68 -0.46 -17.78
CA TRP A 136 -12.04 0.04 -17.50
C TRP A 136 -13.00 -1.07 -17.06
N ALA A 137 -12.99 -2.20 -17.76
CA ALA A 137 -13.79 -3.36 -17.37
C ALA A 137 -13.41 -3.88 -15.96
N GLY A 138 -12.10 -3.93 -15.65
CA GLY A 138 -11.62 -4.30 -14.32
C GLY A 138 -12.06 -3.31 -13.22
N MET A 139 -12.01 -2.00 -13.48
CA MET A 139 -12.51 -0.99 -12.54
C MET A 139 -14.02 -1.12 -12.32
N ALA A 140 -14.80 -1.29 -13.38
CA ALA A 140 -16.25 -1.47 -13.28
C ALA A 140 -16.61 -2.71 -12.46
N LEU A 141 -15.93 -3.84 -12.70
CA LEU A 141 -16.14 -5.07 -11.94
C LEU A 141 -15.75 -4.91 -10.46
N SER A 142 -14.63 -4.23 -10.18
CA SER A 142 -14.19 -3.94 -8.82
C SER A 142 -15.19 -3.05 -8.07
N LEU A 143 -15.71 -2.01 -8.72
CA LEU A 143 -16.75 -1.14 -8.16
C LEU A 143 -18.05 -1.91 -7.89
N ALA A 144 -18.47 -2.77 -8.82
CA ALA A 144 -19.63 -3.63 -8.62
C ALA A 144 -19.44 -4.55 -7.40
N GLY A 145 -18.25 -5.15 -7.25
CA GLY A 145 -17.90 -5.95 -6.07
C GLY A 145 -18.02 -5.18 -4.76
N ILE A 146 -17.51 -3.94 -4.70
CA ILE A 146 -17.63 -3.07 -3.51
C ILE A 146 -19.12 -2.77 -3.21
N ILE A 147 -19.91 -2.44 -4.22
CA ILE A 147 -21.35 -2.15 -4.07
C ILE A 147 -22.07 -3.37 -3.48
N ILE A 148 -21.81 -4.57 -4.01
CA ILE A 148 -22.39 -5.82 -3.51
C ILE A 148 -21.97 -6.07 -2.05
N CYS A 149 -20.69 -5.88 -1.72
CA CYS A 149 -20.17 -6.04 -0.36
C CYS A 149 -20.89 -5.11 0.63
N VAL A 150 -21.12 -3.85 0.24
CA VAL A 150 -21.86 -2.87 1.05
C VAL A 150 -23.34 -3.23 1.18
N GLN A 151 -23.98 -3.64 0.08
CA GLN A 151 -25.40 -4.06 0.07
C GLN A 151 -25.64 -5.28 0.95
N SER A 152 -24.72 -6.25 0.96
CA SER A 152 -24.82 -7.44 1.82
C SER A 152 -24.84 -7.10 3.31
N LYS A 153 -24.32 -5.94 3.72
CA LYS A 153 -24.29 -5.51 5.13
C LYS A 153 -25.45 -4.59 5.50
N SER A 154 -26.06 -3.91 4.52
CA SER A 154 -27.22 -3.04 4.74
C SER A 154 -28.54 -3.81 4.92
N LYS A 155 -28.49 -5.15 4.91
CA LYS A 155 -29.63 -6.06 4.97
C LYS A 155 -29.41 -7.08 6.07
#